data_AF-A0A843HD31-F1
#
_entry.id   AF-A0A843HD31-F1
#
_cell.length_a   1.000
_cell.length_b   1.000
_cell.length_c   1.000
_cell.angle_alpha   90.00
_cell.angle_beta   90.00
_cell.angle_gamma   90.00
#
_symmetry.space_group_name_H-M   'P 1'
#
loop_
_entity.id
_entity.type
_entity.pdbx_description
1 polymer ?
#
loop_
_entity_poly.entity_id
_entity_poly.type
_entity_poly.pdbx_seq_one_letter_code
_entity_poly.pdbx_strand_id
1 'polypeptide(L)'
;MINNIESFDNVVELGCHVGSSTKIISKLCQDGTVYAFDNSPESVDAMNNLGIEYSNIAFRCVDVRDEEVLYEFAKSHEDIDVLCIDLGGGYHPDTVFKVFYLWSSFLKPKVTLIRNRGLADFVNSSKSVEDVHSCEGYLSSCAYDIIPKELK
;
A
#
# COMPACT_ATOMS: atom_id res chain seq x y z
N MET A 1 12.50 0.91 -1.86
CA MET A 1 11.75 1.57 -0.77
C MET A 1 12.30 2.96 -0.53
N ILE A 2 13.55 3.11 -0.08
CA ILE A 2 14.12 4.43 0.27
C ILE A 2 14.13 5.44 -0.89
N ASN A 3 14.44 5.02 -2.13
CA ASN A 3 14.57 5.94 -3.26
C ASN A 3 13.23 6.31 -3.93
N ASN A 4 12.10 5.85 -3.39
CA ASN A 4 10.78 6.02 -4.01
C ASN A 4 9.79 6.77 -3.10
N ILE A 5 10.26 7.33 -1.97
CA ILE A 5 9.46 8.07 -1.01
C ILE A 5 10.15 9.40 -0.74
N GLU A 6 9.40 10.49 -0.87
CA GLU A 6 9.84 11.88 -0.68
C GLU A 6 9.22 12.52 0.58
N SER A 7 9.73 13.68 1.00
CA SER A 7 9.37 14.29 2.29
C SER A 7 7.87 14.60 2.43
N PHE A 8 7.23 15.00 1.33
CA PHE A 8 5.82 15.40 1.29
C PHE A 8 4.87 14.29 0.87
N ASP A 9 5.38 13.07 0.65
CA ASP A 9 4.54 11.98 0.15
C ASP A 9 3.51 11.53 1.19
N ASN A 10 2.27 11.39 0.76
CA ASN A 10 1.26 10.63 1.47
C ASN A 10 1.42 9.15 1.12
N VAL A 11 1.79 8.35 2.12
CA VAL A 11 2.12 6.94 1.96
C VAL A 11 1.05 6.09 2.61
N VAL A 12 0.48 5.16 1.85
CA VAL A 12 -0.33 4.06 2.40
C VAL A 12 0.58 2.86 2.60
N GLU A 13 0.56 2.25 3.78
CA GLU A 13 1.25 0.99 4.08
C GLU A 13 0.26 -0.09 4.50
N LEU A 14 0.21 -1.19 3.76
CA LEU A 14 -0.63 -2.35 4.02
C LEU A 14 0.21 -3.49 4.59
N GLY A 15 -0.11 -3.96 5.80
CA GLY A 15 0.64 -4.99 6.51
C GLY A 15 1.79 -4.44 7.35
N CYS A 16 1.57 -3.37 8.11
CA CYS A 16 2.65 -2.72 8.87
C CYS A 16 3.16 -3.53 10.08
N HIS A 17 2.41 -4.54 10.54
CA HIS A 17 2.73 -5.39 11.69
C HIS A 17 3.18 -4.53 12.89
N VAL A 18 4.38 -4.79 13.45
CA VAL A 18 4.94 -4.03 14.59
C VAL A 18 5.66 -2.72 14.19
N GLY A 19 5.51 -2.24 12.96
CA GLY A 19 5.91 -0.88 12.56
C GLY A 19 7.37 -0.67 12.16
N SER A 20 8.12 -1.75 11.89
CA SER A 20 9.55 -1.61 11.52
C SER A 20 9.75 -0.87 10.20
N SER A 21 8.97 -1.19 9.18
CA SER A 21 8.94 -0.47 7.90
C SER A 21 8.27 0.89 8.05
N THR A 22 7.15 0.99 8.78
CA THR A 22 6.48 2.26 9.07
C THR A 22 7.42 3.30 9.64
N LYS A 23 8.27 2.91 10.61
CA LYS A 23 9.28 3.80 11.21
C LYS A 23 10.26 4.35 10.18
N ILE A 24 10.64 3.54 9.19
CA ILE A 24 11.53 3.97 8.10
C ILE A 24 10.77 4.91 7.17
N ILE A 25 9.55 4.54 6.76
CA ILE A 25 8.69 5.34 5.87
C ILE A 25 8.44 6.72 6.48
N SER A 26 8.00 6.78 7.73
CA SER A 26 7.70 8.02 8.46
C SER A 26 8.90 8.97 8.53
N LYS A 27 10.13 8.44 8.65
CA LYS A 27 11.36 9.24 8.60
C LYS A 27 11.70 9.78 7.22
N LEU A 28 11.22 9.13 6.15
CA LEU A 28 11.43 9.56 4.77
C LEU A 28 10.40 10.63 4.37
N CYS A 29 9.13 10.50 4.80
CA CYS A 29 8.04 11.43 4.49
C CYS A 29 7.63 12.30 5.69
N GLN A 30 8.60 13.03 6.27
CA GLN A 30 8.39 13.79 7.53
C GLN A 30 7.33 14.89 7.42
N ASP A 31 7.12 15.44 6.22
CA ASP A 31 6.16 16.50 5.92
C ASP A 31 4.86 15.97 5.28
N GLY A 32 4.78 14.66 5.03
CA GLY A 32 3.60 13.96 4.54
C GLY A 32 2.91 13.14 5.64
N THR A 33 2.11 12.15 5.25
CA THR A 33 1.40 11.26 6.19
C THR A 33 1.64 9.79 5.85
N VAL A 34 1.84 8.95 6.86
CA VAL A 34 1.86 7.48 6.73
C VAL A 34 0.55 6.91 7.24
N TYR A 35 -0.30 6.46 6.34
CA TYR A 35 -1.51 5.71 6.63
C TYR A 35 -1.18 4.22 6.73
N ALA A 36 -1.02 3.72 7.95
CA ALA A 36 -0.60 2.35 8.21
C ALA A 36 -1.80 1.47 8.57
N PHE A 37 -1.90 0.31 7.92
CA PHE A 37 -2.99 -0.64 8.09
C PHE A 37 -2.46 -2.04 8.40
N ASP A 38 -3.04 -2.68 9.41
CA ASP A 38 -2.78 -4.08 9.74
C ASP A 38 -3.96 -4.65 10.53
N ASN A 39 -4.16 -5.97 10.56
CA ASN A 39 -5.25 -6.61 11.31
C ASN A 39 -4.75 -7.49 12.47
N SER A 40 -3.45 -7.55 12.70
CA SER A 40 -2.84 -8.36 13.74
C SER A 40 -2.97 -7.68 15.11
N PRO A 41 -3.39 -8.39 16.18
CA PRO A 41 -3.50 -7.82 17.51
C PRO A 41 -2.20 -7.18 18.04
N GLU A 42 -1.06 -7.77 17.69
CA GLU A 42 0.27 -7.28 18.08
C GLU A 42 0.63 -5.93 17.45
N SER A 43 -0.01 -5.53 16.35
CA SER A 43 0.23 -4.23 15.73
C SER A 43 -0.32 -3.07 16.54
N VAL A 44 -1.40 -3.27 17.32
CA VAL A 44 -2.15 -2.18 17.94
C VAL A 44 -1.29 -1.37 18.91
N ASP A 45 -0.73 -2.04 19.92
CA ASP A 45 0.10 -1.36 20.93
C ASP A 45 1.42 -0.85 20.31
N ALA A 46 2.02 -1.63 19.40
CA ALA A 46 3.26 -1.26 18.73
C ALA A 46 3.10 0.02 17.90
N MET A 47 2.05 0.11 17.09
CA MET A 47 1.78 1.23 16.19
C MET A 47 1.25 2.45 16.94
N ASN A 48 0.45 2.27 18.00
CA ASN A 48 0.05 3.38 18.86
C ASN A 48 1.25 4.03 19.54
N ASN A 49 2.18 3.23 20.08
CA ASN A 49 3.42 3.74 20.64
C ASN A 49 4.28 4.44 19.60
N LEU A 50 4.35 3.90 18.38
CA LEU A 50 5.07 4.53 17.28
C LEU A 50 4.44 5.87 16.86
N GLY A 51 3.11 5.98 16.88
CA GLY A 51 2.38 7.23 16.61
C GLY A 51 2.60 8.32 17.67
N ILE A 52 3.00 7.95 18.90
CA ILE A 52 3.46 8.91 19.91
C ILE A 52 4.86 9.46 19.56
N GLU A 53 5.74 8.61 19.01
CA GLU A 53 7.11 9.01 18.58
C GLU A 53 7.07 9.82 17.27
N TYR A 54 6.15 9.49 16.36
CA TYR A 54 6.06 10.07 15.03
C TYR A 54 4.63 10.58 14.75
N SER A 55 4.43 11.90 14.78
CA SER A 55 3.12 12.53 14.63
C SER A 55 2.51 12.41 13.22
N ASN A 56 3.31 12.04 12.22
CA ASN A 56 2.85 11.84 10.84
C ASN A 56 2.31 10.42 10.58
N ILE A 57 2.18 9.56 11.59
CA ILE A 57 1.64 8.21 11.43
C ILE A 57 0.16 8.20 11.83
N ALA A 58 -0.68 7.72 10.92
CA ALA A 58 -2.08 7.42 11.14
C ALA A 58 -2.30 5.90 11.01
N PHE A 59 -2.48 5.22 12.14
CA PHE A 59 -2.68 3.77 12.17
C PHE A 59 -4.16 3.37 12.25
N ARG A 60 -4.54 2.31 11.55
CA ARG A 60 -5.87 1.66 11.67
C ARG A 60 -5.72 0.14 11.73
N CYS A 61 -6.36 -0.46 12.73
CA CYS A 61 -6.43 -1.92 12.88
C CYS A 61 -7.60 -2.49 12.07
N VAL A 62 -7.37 -2.90 10.82
CA VAL A 62 -8.41 -3.35 9.87
C VAL A 62 -7.85 -4.37 8.88
N ASP A 63 -8.73 -5.18 8.28
CA ASP A 63 -8.36 -6.08 7.19
C ASP A 63 -8.30 -5.32 5.85
N VAL A 64 -7.11 -5.21 5.27
CA VAL A 64 -6.88 -4.50 3.99
C VAL A 64 -7.51 -5.20 2.78
N ARG A 65 -8.04 -6.41 2.96
CA ARG A 65 -8.79 -7.15 1.92
C ARG A 65 -10.27 -6.79 1.93
N ASP A 66 -10.74 -6.11 2.96
CA ASP A 66 -12.10 -5.59 3.03
C ASP A 66 -12.22 -4.38 2.11
N GLU A 67 -13.08 -4.49 1.10
CA GLU A 67 -13.29 -3.42 0.12
C GLU A 67 -13.92 -2.18 0.75
N GLU A 68 -14.74 -2.33 1.80
CA GLU A 68 -15.36 -1.20 2.49
C GLU A 68 -14.31 -0.28 3.10
N VAL A 69 -13.25 -0.85 3.67
CA VAL A 69 -12.09 -0.11 4.20
C VAL A 69 -11.45 0.74 3.12
N LEU A 70 -11.22 0.18 1.92
CA LEU A 70 -10.66 0.91 0.78
C LEU A 70 -11.61 2.02 0.33
N TYR A 71 -12.91 1.74 0.17
CA TYR A 71 -13.89 2.73 -0.28
C TYR A 71 -14.01 3.92 0.67
N GLU A 72 -14.07 3.67 1.98
CA GLU A 72 -14.13 4.72 2.99
C GLU A 72 -12.86 5.56 3.02
N PHE A 73 -11.70 4.91 2.89
CA PHE A 73 -10.42 5.59 2.85
C PHE A 73 -10.31 6.48 1.61
N ALA A 74 -10.56 5.93 0.42
CA ALA A 74 -10.46 6.63 -0.86
C ALA A 74 -11.44 7.81 -1.00
N LYS A 75 -12.61 7.76 -0.34
CA LYS A 75 -13.56 8.89 -0.30
C LYS A 75 -13.04 10.14 0.39
N SER A 76 -12.05 10.00 1.28
CA SER A 76 -11.57 11.07 2.15
C SER A 76 -10.11 11.44 1.91
N HIS A 77 -9.43 10.72 1.02
CA HIS A 77 -8.01 10.87 0.74
C HIS A 77 -7.78 10.77 -0.78
N GLU A 78 -7.69 11.92 -1.43
CA GLU A 78 -7.57 12.01 -2.90
C GLU A 78 -6.12 11.94 -3.38
N ASP A 79 -5.15 12.31 -2.54
CA ASP A 79 -3.74 12.45 -2.91
C ASP A 79 -2.87 11.42 -2.16
N ILE A 80 -2.80 10.18 -2.68
CA ILE A 80 -1.85 9.17 -2.20
C ILE A 80 -0.72 9.02 -3.21
N ASP A 81 0.50 9.34 -2.79
CA ASP A 81 1.68 9.29 -3.64
C ASP A 81 2.24 7.86 -3.75
N VAL A 82 2.32 7.17 -2.60
CA VAL A 82 3.00 5.88 -2.52
C VAL A 82 2.12 4.84 -1.87
N LEU A 83 2.00 3.68 -2.50
CA LEU A 83 1.36 2.50 -1.91
C LEU A 83 2.42 1.44 -1.59
N CYS A 84 2.60 1.13 -0.31
CA CYS A 84 3.45 0.06 0.18
C CYS A 84 2.59 -1.16 0.54
N ILE A 85 2.91 -2.32 0.00
CA ILE A 85 2.22 -3.59 0.29
C ILE A 85 3.23 -4.57 0.88
N ASP A 86 3.22 -4.72 2.21
CA ASP A 86 4.13 -5.61 2.97
C ASP A 86 3.42 -6.88 3.47
N LEU A 87 2.74 -7.56 2.55
CA LEU A 87 2.06 -8.84 2.80
C LEU A 87 3.00 -10.04 2.57
N GLY A 88 4.23 -9.95 3.09
CA GLY A 88 5.31 -10.90 2.81
C GLY A 88 5.38 -12.14 3.73
N GLY A 89 4.75 -12.08 4.91
CA GLY A 89 4.94 -13.06 6.00
C GLY A 89 4.21 -14.40 5.87
N GLY A 90 3.30 -14.56 4.91
CA GLY A 90 2.52 -15.80 4.76
C GLY A 90 1.45 -15.79 3.67
N TYR A 91 1.26 -14.67 2.97
CA TYR A 91 0.25 -14.57 1.91
C TYR A 91 0.75 -15.11 0.58
N HIS A 92 -0.13 -15.84 -0.09
CA HIS A 92 0.08 -16.30 -1.46
C HIS A 92 0.14 -15.12 -2.45
N PRO A 93 0.90 -15.25 -3.55
CA PRO A 93 1.02 -14.20 -4.57
C PRO A 93 -0.30 -13.67 -5.11
N ASP A 94 -1.32 -14.52 -5.24
CA ASP A 94 -2.64 -14.13 -5.74
C ASP A 94 -3.35 -13.15 -4.80
N THR A 95 -3.19 -13.33 -3.49
CA THR A 95 -3.78 -12.45 -2.48
C THR A 95 -3.13 -11.08 -2.52
N VAL A 96 -1.81 -11.03 -2.60
CA VAL A 96 -1.06 -9.77 -2.71
C VAL A 96 -1.39 -9.06 -4.03
N PHE A 97 -1.51 -9.81 -5.12
CA PHE A 97 -1.92 -9.26 -6.41
C PHE A 97 -3.33 -8.66 -6.36
N LYS A 98 -4.31 -9.32 -5.73
CA LYS A 98 -5.67 -8.77 -5.57
C LYS A 98 -5.68 -7.48 -4.76
N VAL A 99 -4.95 -7.44 -3.64
CA VAL A 99 -4.82 -6.22 -2.83
C VAL A 99 -4.16 -5.10 -3.64
N PHE A 100 -3.05 -5.40 -4.33
CA PHE A 100 -2.41 -4.46 -5.26
C PHE A 100 -3.40 -3.93 -6.30
N TYR A 101 -4.11 -4.83 -6.98
CA TYR A 101 -5.05 -4.51 -8.05
C TYR A 101 -6.14 -3.54 -7.57
N LEU A 102 -6.77 -3.84 -6.43
CA LEU A 102 -7.79 -2.98 -5.84
C LEU A 102 -7.18 -1.65 -5.40
N TRP A 103 -6.28 -1.65 -4.43
CA TRP A 103 -5.80 -0.42 -3.81
C TRP A 103 -5.13 0.54 -4.81
N SER A 104 -4.30 0.03 -5.71
CA SER A 104 -3.62 0.89 -6.70
C SER A 104 -4.58 1.50 -7.72
N SER A 105 -5.66 0.80 -8.09
CA SER A 105 -6.63 1.31 -9.07
C SER A 105 -7.51 2.43 -8.50
N PHE A 106 -7.77 2.41 -7.20
CA PHE A 106 -8.51 3.47 -6.51
C PHE A 106 -7.62 4.66 -6.17
N LEU A 107 -6.47 4.39 -5.56
CA LEU A 107 -5.59 5.44 -5.04
C LEU A 107 -4.71 6.07 -6.12
N LYS A 108 -4.48 5.36 -7.23
CA LYS A 108 -3.65 5.79 -8.37
C LYS A 108 -2.32 6.41 -7.96
N PRO A 109 -1.52 5.73 -7.12
CA PRO A 109 -0.25 6.27 -6.65
C PRO A 109 0.75 6.44 -7.80
N LYS A 110 1.70 7.37 -7.66
CA LYS A 110 2.83 7.49 -8.60
C LYS A 110 3.72 6.24 -8.57
N VAL A 111 3.79 5.56 -7.43
CA VAL A 111 4.56 4.33 -7.28
C VAL A 111 3.93 3.37 -6.28
N THR A 112 3.97 2.08 -6.60
CA THR A 112 3.59 1.00 -5.67
C THR A 112 4.78 0.11 -5.37
N LEU A 113 5.05 -0.11 -4.09
CA LEU A 113 6.14 -0.92 -3.56
C LEU A 113 5.60 -2.22 -2.97
N ILE A 114 5.84 -3.34 -3.63
CA ILE A 114 5.33 -4.66 -3.20
C ILE A 114 6.46 -5.47 -2.57
N ARG A 115 6.24 -5.95 -1.34
CA ARG A 115 7.12 -6.88 -0.63
C ARG A 115 6.40 -8.21 -0.43
N ASN A 116 6.55 -9.10 -1.42
CA ASN A 116 6.11 -10.48 -1.32
C ASN A 116 7.11 -11.39 -2.05
N ARG A 117 7.62 -12.41 -1.35
CA ARG A 117 8.68 -13.28 -1.89
C ARG A 117 8.21 -14.07 -3.11
N GLY A 118 6.98 -14.57 -3.10
CA GLY A 118 6.45 -15.38 -4.20
C GLY A 118 6.20 -14.55 -5.46
N LEU A 119 5.71 -13.31 -5.34
CA LEU A 119 5.59 -12.40 -6.48
C LEU A 119 6.98 -12.00 -7.02
N ALA A 120 7.93 -11.71 -6.15
CA ALA A 120 9.29 -11.41 -6.58
C ALA A 120 9.93 -12.59 -7.33
N ASP A 121 9.75 -13.81 -6.84
CA ASP A 121 10.21 -15.03 -7.51
C ASP A 121 9.53 -15.24 -8.86
N PHE A 122 8.21 -15.05 -8.94
CA PHE A 122 7.44 -15.14 -10.18
C PHE A 122 7.92 -14.13 -11.24
N VAL A 123 8.11 -12.87 -10.86
CA VAL A 123 8.59 -11.82 -11.79
C VAL A 123 10.00 -12.13 -12.30
N ASN A 124 10.87 -12.66 -11.45
CA ASN A 124 12.25 -12.96 -11.82
C ASN A 124 12.43 -14.28 -12.60
N SER A 125 11.43 -15.17 -12.59
CA SER A 125 11.53 -16.51 -13.19
C SER A 125 10.64 -16.71 -14.43
N SER A 126 9.61 -15.89 -14.60
CA SER A 126 8.67 -16.00 -15.73
C SER A 126 9.12 -15.18 -16.95
N LYS A 127 8.56 -15.51 -18.11
CA LYS A 127 8.68 -14.73 -19.36
C LYS A 127 7.29 -14.42 -19.88
N SER A 128 6.98 -13.15 -20.10
CA SER A 128 5.77 -12.73 -20.79
C SER A 128 6.00 -12.64 -22.30
N VAL A 129 4.94 -12.84 -23.08
CA VAL A 129 4.93 -12.65 -24.54
C VAL A 129 4.10 -11.44 -24.98
N GLU A 130 3.33 -10.88 -24.05
CA GLU A 130 2.46 -9.72 -24.27
C GLU A 130 3.27 -8.41 -24.19
N ASP A 131 2.96 -7.47 -25.08
CA ASP A 131 3.51 -6.11 -25.10
C ASP A 131 2.61 -5.16 -24.28
N VAL A 132 2.58 -5.39 -22.96
CA VAL A 132 1.82 -4.57 -22.01
C VAL A 132 2.78 -4.00 -20.99
N HIS A 133 2.77 -2.67 -20.87
CA HIS A 133 3.61 -1.93 -19.95
C HIS A 133 2.74 -1.02 -19.06
N SER A 134 3.02 -1.03 -17.76
CA SER A 134 2.57 0.02 -16.86
C SER A 134 3.77 0.83 -16.39
N CYS A 135 3.67 2.15 -16.52
CA CYS A 135 4.68 3.10 -16.10
C CYS A 135 4.28 3.83 -14.80
N GLU A 136 3.05 3.60 -14.34
CA GLU A 136 2.46 4.25 -13.17
C GLU A 136 2.30 3.22 -12.04
N GLY A 137 2.06 3.68 -10.81
CA GLY A 137 1.91 2.81 -9.63
C GLY A 137 0.69 1.85 -9.65
N TYR A 138 -0.03 1.71 -10.76
CA TYR A 138 -1.24 0.90 -10.93
C TYR A 138 -1.25 0.19 -12.30
N LEU A 139 -2.17 -0.77 -12.53
CA LEU A 139 -2.25 -1.46 -13.84
C LEU A 139 -2.98 -0.60 -14.88
N SER A 140 -2.25 -0.07 -15.87
CA SER A 140 -2.84 0.74 -16.95
C SER A 140 -3.94 0.02 -17.74
N SER A 141 -3.85 -1.31 -17.86
CA SER A 141 -4.84 -2.13 -18.57
C SER A 141 -6.23 -2.17 -17.92
N CYS A 142 -6.32 -1.85 -16.62
CA CYS A 142 -7.55 -2.03 -15.82
C CYS A 142 -7.89 -0.83 -14.93
N ALA A 143 -7.13 0.26 -15.01
CA ALA A 143 -7.20 1.40 -14.10
C ALA A 143 -8.59 2.06 -13.99
N TYR A 144 -9.45 1.90 -14.99
CA TYR A 144 -10.77 2.54 -15.07
C TYR A 144 -11.95 1.57 -14.94
N ASP A 145 -11.67 0.26 -14.84
CA ASP A 145 -12.69 -0.79 -14.83
C ASP A 145 -13.28 -1.04 -13.44
N ILE A 146 -12.55 -0.70 -12.37
CA ILE A 146 -12.91 -1.04 -10.98
C ILE A 146 -13.57 0.13 -10.24
N ILE A 147 -13.40 1.37 -10.70
CA ILE A 147 -13.89 2.55 -9.97
C ILE A 147 -15.44 2.54 -9.96
N PRO A 148 -16.12 2.45 -8.80
CA PRO A 148 -17.56 2.55 -8.70
C PRO A 148 -18.05 3.85 -9.30
N LYS A 149 -19.25 3.87 -9.87
CA LYS A 149 -19.78 5.08 -10.54
C LYS A 149 -19.86 6.28 -9.61
N GLU A 150 -20.00 6.04 -8.33
CA GLU A 150 -20.10 7.03 -7.26
C GLU A 150 -18.75 7.70 -6.94
N LEU A 151 -17.64 7.14 -7.43
CA LEU A 151 -16.27 7.62 -7.27
C LEU A 151 -15.61 8.02 -8.61
N LYS A 152 -16.37 7.99 -9.71
CA LYS A 152 -15.91 8.42 -11.05
C LYS A 152 -16.14 9.91 -11.29
#